data_AF-A0A1G2B815-F1
#
_entry.id   AF-A0A1G2B815-F1
#
_cell.length_a   1.000
_cell.length_b   1.000
_cell.length_c   1.000
_cell.angle_alpha   90.00
_cell.angle_beta   90.00
_cell.angle_gamma   90.00
#
_symmetry.space_group_name_H-M   'P 1'
#
loop_
_entity.id
_entity.type
_entity.pdbx_description
1 polymer ?
#
loop_
_entity_poly.entity_id
_entity_poly.type
_entity_poly.pdbx_seq_one_letter_code
_entity_poly.pdbx_strand_id
1 'polypeptide(L)'
;MRLSSLQKYILRECHGVKGVYKRNRLLSFYAKQKDAPKGEDQQNTITKSLERLIDKELLIGLGRRTPHMWFIDDIKLTTKGKKVARHLFGEQQSFAFRFSKKK
;
A
#
# COMPACT_ATOMS: atom_id res chain seq x y z
N MET A 1 -1.14 14.66 5.75
CA MET A 1 -0.10 14.13 4.83
C MET A 1 -0.76 13.65 3.53
N ARG A 2 -0.30 14.08 2.35
CA ARG A 2 -0.87 13.62 1.07
C ARG A 2 -0.21 12.29 0.67
N LEU A 3 -1.03 11.26 0.46
CA LEU A 3 -0.62 9.95 -0.03
C LEU A 3 -1.11 9.76 -1.47
N SER A 4 -0.27 9.18 -2.33
CA SER A 4 -0.66 8.84 -3.71
C SER A 4 -1.69 7.70 -3.74
N SER A 5 -2.38 7.51 -4.87
CA SER A 5 -3.33 6.42 -5.05
C SER A 5 -2.69 5.04 -4.82
N LEU A 6 -1.47 4.84 -5.33
CA LEU A 6 -0.69 3.61 -5.10
C LEU A 6 -0.32 3.44 -3.63
N GLN A 7 0.12 4.51 -2.94
CA GLN A 7 0.46 4.42 -1.53
C GLN A 7 -0.76 4.08 -0.66
N LYS A 8 -1.92 4.68 -0.95
CA LYS A 8 -3.19 4.33 -0.29
C LYS A 8 -3.56 2.87 -0.56
N TYR A 9 -3.45 2.42 -1.81
CA TYR A 9 -3.68 1.03 -2.18
C TYR A 9 -2.78 0.08 -1.35
N ILE A 10 -1.47 0.32 -1.28
CA ILE A 10 -0.54 -0.50 -0.50
C ILE A 10 -0.96 -0.58 0.97
N LEU A 11 -1.30 0.55 1.61
CA LEU A 11 -1.76 0.56 3.01
C LEU A 11 -3.05 -0.23 3.21
N ARG A 12 -3.98 -0.17 2.25
CA ARG A 12 -5.24 -0.92 2.28
C ARG A 12 -5.00 -2.42 2.22
N GLU A 13 -4.19 -2.87 1.26
CA GLU A 13 -3.87 -4.28 1.07
C GLU A 13 -3.16 -4.85 2.31
N CYS A 14 -2.22 -4.09 2.90
CA CYS A 14 -1.54 -4.52 4.11
C CYS A 14 -2.46 -4.51 5.35
N HIS A 15 -3.46 -3.63 5.40
CA HIS A 15 -4.42 -3.57 6.52
C HIS A 15 -5.35 -4.79 6.54
N GLY A 16 -5.70 -5.33 5.38
CA GLY A 16 -6.56 -6.50 5.25
C GLY A 16 -5.88 -7.84 5.59
N VAL A 17 -4.56 -7.88 5.74
CA VAL A 17 -3.80 -9.12 5.95
C VAL A 17 -3.27 -9.20 7.39
N LYS A 18 -3.45 -10.37 8.01
CA LYS A 18 -2.77 -10.69 9.28
C LYS A 18 -1.32 -11.07 8.98
N GLY A 19 -0.37 -10.17 9.29
CA GLY A 19 1.07 -10.46 9.19
C GLY A 19 1.77 -9.64 8.11
N VAL A 20 2.53 -10.31 7.25
CA VAL A 20 3.32 -9.71 6.16
C VAL A 20 2.58 -9.82 4.83
N TYR A 21 2.79 -8.85 3.95
CA TYR A 21 2.21 -8.79 2.62
C TYR A 21 3.32 -8.91 1.56
N LYS A 22 3.13 -9.82 0.60
CA LYS A 22 4.11 -10.07 -0.47
C LYS A 22 4.14 -8.93 -1.48
N ARG A 23 5.32 -8.36 -1.75
CA ARG A 23 5.49 -7.27 -2.71
C ARG A 23 4.92 -7.58 -4.09
N ASN A 24 5.12 -8.81 -4.60
CA ASN A 24 4.68 -9.19 -5.94
C ASN A 24 3.17 -9.02 -6.16
N ARG A 25 2.37 -9.10 -5.09
CA ARG A 25 0.91 -8.91 -5.18
C ARG A 25 0.51 -7.45 -5.46
N LEU A 26 1.42 -6.49 -5.26
CA LEU A 26 1.17 -5.07 -5.55
C LEU A 26 1.05 -4.78 -7.05
N LEU A 27 1.57 -5.65 -7.93
CA LEU A 27 1.41 -5.52 -9.38
C LEU A 27 -0.07 -5.56 -9.80
N SER A 28 -0.93 -6.20 -8.99
CA SER A 28 -2.38 -6.21 -9.19
C SER A 28 -3.01 -4.81 -9.21
N PHE A 29 -2.33 -3.78 -8.67
CA PHE A 29 -2.75 -2.39 -8.80
C PHE A 29 -2.86 -1.94 -10.26
N TYR A 30 -1.93 -2.40 -11.11
CA TYR A 30 -1.84 -2.02 -12.52
C TYR A 30 -2.65 -2.93 -13.44
N ALA A 31 -2.98 -4.15 -13.01
CA ALA A 31 -3.69 -5.15 -13.82
C ALA A 31 -5.05 -4.68 -14.36
N LYS A 32 -5.69 -3.67 -13.74
CA LYS A 32 -6.98 -3.11 -14.14
C LYS A 32 -6.89 -1.75 -14.83
N GLN A 33 -5.68 -1.23 -15.07
CA GLN A 33 -5.46 0.07 -15.71
C GLN A 33 -5.30 -0.11 -17.22
N LYS A 34 -6.07 0.65 -18.01
CA LYS A 34 -6.00 0.62 -19.49
C LYS A 34 -4.62 1.04 -20.01
N ASP A 35 -4.04 2.09 -19.42
CA ASP A 35 -2.76 2.67 -19.83
C ASP A 35 -1.66 2.38 -18.79
N ALA A 36 -1.51 1.10 -18.42
CA ALA A 36 -0.52 0.70 -17.44
C ALA A 36 0.91 0.92 -17.99
N PRO A 37 1.85 1.46 -17.19
CA PRO A 37 3.26 1.57 -17.57
C PRO A 37 3.90 0.20 -17.88
N LYS A 38 5.08 0.19 -18.50
CA LYS A 38 5.85 -1.04 -18.71
C LYS A 38 6.17 -1.72 -17.37
N GLY A 39 6.35 -3.04 -17.37
CA GLY A 39 6.55 -3.82 -16.15
C GLY A 39 7.72 -3.34 -15.27
N GLU A 40 8.82 -2.90 -15.89
CA GLU A 40 9.98 -2.34 -15.17
C GLU A 40 9.63 -1.03 -14.46
N ASP A 41 8.94 -0.11 -15.15
CA ASP A 41 8.48 1.16 -14.58
C ASP A 41 7.49 0.97 -13.44
N GLN A 42 6.62 -0.04 -13.54
CA GLN A 42 5.71 -0.43 -12.45
C GLN A 42 6.51 -0.87 -11.22
N GLN A 43 7.50 -1.75 -11.39
CA GLN A 43 8.33 -2.23 -10.28
C GLN A 43 9.11 -1.08 -9.64
N ASN A 44 9.71 -0.20 -10.44
CA ASN A 44 10.42 1.00 -9.96
C ASN A 44 9.50 1.94 -9.19
N THR A 45 8.27 2.16 -9.69
CA THR A 45 7.28 3.00 -9.03
C THR A 45 6.81 2.40 -7.70
N ILE A 46 6.65 1.07 -7.64
CA ILE A 46 6.34 0.35 -6.41
C ILE A 46 7.50 0.49 -5.42
N THR A 47 8.76 0.25 -5.82
CA THR A 47 9.95 0.41 -4.96
C THR A 47 9.97 1.79 -4.32
N LYS A 48 9.93 2.85 -5.14
CA LYS A 48 9.94 4.25 -4.67
C LYS A 48 8.77 4.55 -3.73
N SER A 49 7.61 3.95 -3.97
CA SER A 49 6.44 4.13 -3.12
C SER A 49 6.59 3.43 -1.77
N LEU A 50 7.21 2.25 -1.74
CA LEU A 50 7.51 1.52 -0.51
C LEU A 50 8.57 2.23 0.33
N GLU A 51 9.68 2.66 -0.28
CA GLU A 51 10.73 3.44 0.38
C GLU A 51 10.13 4.68 1.05
N ARG A 52 9.37 5.48 0.30
CA ARG A 52 8.69 6.66 0.86
C ARG A 52 7.74 6.34 2.01
N LEU A 53 7.07 5.19 2.00
CA LEU A 53 6.16 4.78 3.09
C LEU A 53 6.95 4.29 4.31
N ILE A 54 8.11 3.68 4.11
CA ILE A 54 9.06 3.30 5.17
C ILE A 54 9.68 4.54 5.80
N ASP A 55 10.13 5.51 5.01
CA ASP A 55 10.66 6.80 5.48
C ASP A 55 9.64 7.57 6.34
N LYS A 56 8.35 7.35 6.07
CA LYS A 56 7.22 7.94 6.83
C LYS A 56 6.84 7.13 8.07
N GLU A 57 7.56 6.05 8.33
CA GLU A 57 7.36 5.09 9.43
C GLU A 57 5.98 4.39 9.37
N LEU A 58 5.39 4.28 8.18
CA LEU A 58 4.08 3.62 7.99
C LEU A 58 4.23 2.14 7.67
N LEU A 59 5.35 1.75 7.07
CA LEU A 59 5.67 0.38 6.70
C LEU A 59 7.01 -0.06 7.26
N ILE A 60 7.14 -1.36 7.43
CA ILE A 60 8.40 -2.09 7.64
C ILE A 60 8.62 -2.92 6.38
N GLY A 61 9.76 -2.72 5.72
CA GLY A 61 10.24 -3.60 4.67
C GLY A 61 10.97 -4.80 5.28
N LEU A 62 10.69 -5.99 4.77
CA LEU A 62 11.38 -7.24 5.10
C LEU A 62 11.97 -7.78 3.80
N GLY A 63 13.22 -8.22 3.86
CA GLY A 63 13.91 -8.77 2.70
C GLY A 63 15.42 -8.73 2.86
N ARG A 64 16.12 -8.80 1.74
CA ARG A 64 17.57 -9.01 1.70
C ARG A 64 18.31 -7.70 1.48
N ARG A 65 19.20 -7.35 2.40
CA ARG A 65 20.16 -6.25 2.21
C ARG A 65 21.42 -6.82 1.56
N THR A 66 21.76 -6.33 0.37
CA THR A 66 23.06 -6.56 -0.25
C THR A 66 23.95 -5.33 -0.05
N PRO A 67 25.26 -5.41 -0.33
CA PRO A 67 26.16 -4.26 -0.20
C PRO A 67 25.68 -3.03 -0.98
N HIS A 68 25.08 -3.24 -2.16
CA HIS A 68 24.67 -2.16 -3.05
C HIS A 68 23.23 -1.69 -2.82
N MET A 69 22.31 -2.58 -2.46
CA MET A 69 20.88 -2.23 -2.40
C MET A 69 20.09 -3.04 -1.39
N TRP A 70 18.89 -2.57 -1.07
CA TRP A 70 17.96 -3.27 -0.21
C TRP A 70 16.79 -3.81 -1.03
N PHE A 71 16.71 -5.14 -1.11
CA PHE A 71 15.61 -5.82 -1.79
C PHE A 71 14.48 -6.07 -0.79
N ILE A 72 13.39 -5.34 -0.95
CA ILE A 72 12.16 -5.53 -0.17
C ILE A 72 11.35 -6.65 -0.85
N ASP A 73 11.20 -7.77 -0.16
CA ASP A 73 10.44 -8.95 -0.61
C ASP A 73 9.02 -8.92 -0.01
N ASP A 74 8.93 -8.59 1.28
CA ASP A 74 7.71 -8.53 2.07
C ASP A 74 7.57 -7.19 2.79
N ILE A 75 6.33 -6.80 3.09
CA ILE A 75 6.05 -5.54 3.80
C ILE A 75 5.02 -5.75 4.91
N LYS A 76 5.11 -4.94 5.96
CA LYS A 76 4.19 -4.98 7.10
C LYS A 76 3.86 -3.59 7.58
N LEU A 77 2.63 -3.37 8.05
CA LEU A 77 2.26 -2.10 8.70
C LEU A 77 2.91 -1.97 10.08
N THR A 78 3.47 -0.79 10.35
CA THR A 78 3.85 -0.37 11.71
C THR A 78 2.59 -0.06 12.54
N THR A 79 2.75 0.14 13.85
CA THR A 79 1.65 0.60 14.71
C THR A 79 1.08 1.95 14.23
N LYS A 80 1.96 2.86 13.80
CA LYS A 80 1.58 4.15 13.20
C LYS A 80 0.83 3.94 11.88
N GLY A 81 1.36 3.09 11.00
CA GLY A 81 0.73 2.70 9.73
C GLY A 81 -0.67 2.12 9.92
N LYS A 82 -0.86 1.25 10.92
CA LYS A 82 -2.18 0.68 11.26
C LYS A 82 -3.19 1.76 11.67
N LYS A 83 -2.78 2.72 12.52
CA LYS A 83 -3.65 3.84 12.92
C LYS A 83 -4.06 4.68 11.71
N VAL A 84 -3.10 5.02 10.84
CA VAL A 84 -3.35 5.80 9.62
C VAL A 84 -4.25 5.04 8.65
N ALA A 85 -4.00 3.75 8.41
CA ALA A 85 -4.84 2.92 7.55
C ALA A 85 -6.28 2.80 8.10
N ARG A 86 -6.43 2.62 9.42
CA ARG A 86 -7.74 2.58 10.07
C ARG A 86 -8.50 3.90 9.93
N HIS A 87 -7.82 5.04 10.01
CA HIS A 87 -8.45 6.34 9.77
C HIS A 87 -8.87 6.50 8.30
N LEU A 88 -7.98 6.17 7.36
CA LEU A 88 -8.24 6.28 5.91
C LEU A 88 -9.41 5.38 5.43
N PHE A 89 -9.51 4.16 5.94
CA PHE A 89 -10.48 3.16 5.45
C PHE A 89 -11.63 2.88 6.42
N GLY A 90 -11.46 3.17 7.71
CA GLY A 90 -12.52 3.03 8.72
C GLY A 90 -13.53 4.16 8.64
N GLU A 91 -13.12 5.38 8.30
CA GLU A 91 -14.07 6.49 8.08
C GLU A 91 -14.90 6.28 6.82
N GLN A 92 -14.32 5.68 5.77
CA GLN A 92 -15.05 5.36 4.53
C GLN A 92 -16.21 4.36 4.74
N GLN A 93 -16.12 3.44 5.71
CA GLN A 93 -17.24 2.53 6.01
C GLN A 93 -18.46 3.24 6.58
N SER A 94 -18.26 4.31 7.37
CA SER A 94 -19.37 5.10 7.92
C SER A 94 -20.14 5.91 6.87
N PHE A 95 -19.49 6.27 5.75
CA PHE A 95 -20.12 7.03 4.67
C PHE A 95 -21.03 6.16 3.79
N ALA A 96 -20.68 4.87 3.61
CA ALA A 96 -21.48 3.93 2.82
C ALA A 96 -22.87 3.62 3.43
N PHE A 97 -23.08 3.90 4.72
CA PHE A 97 -24.36 3.64 5.40
C PHE A 97 -25.39 4.78 5.31
N ARG A 98 -25.06 5.93 4.71
CA ARG A 98 -25.92 7.14 4.78
C ARG A 98 -26.80 7.43 3.55
N PHE A 99 -26.81 6.58 2.51
CA PHE A 99 -27.58 6.84 1.28
C PHE A 99 -28.59 5.78 0.85
N SER A 100 -29.05 4.90 1.75
CA SER A 100 -30.29 4.15 1.50
C SER A 100 -31.48 4.90 2.10
N LYS A 101 -31.86 6.04 1.50
CA LYS A 101 -33.13 6.71 1.80
C LYS A 101 -34.14 6.38 0.70
N LYS A 102 -35.09 5.51 1.08
CA LYS A 102 -36.48 5.35 0.62
C LYS A 102 -36.78 5.46 -0.89
N LYS A 103 -37.29 4.36 -1.45
CA LYS A 103 -38.57 4.38 -2.16
C LYS A 103 -39.44 3.28 -1.60
#